data_AF-A0A217EET1-F1
#
_entry.id   AF-A0A217EET1-F1
#
_cell.length_a   1.000
_cell.length_b   1.000
_cell.length_c   1.000
_cell.angle_alpha   90.00
_cell.angle_beta   90.00
_cell.angle_gamma   90.00
#
_symmetry.space_group_name_H-M   'P 1'
#
loop_
_entity.id
_entity.type
_entity.pdbx_description
1 polymer ?
#
loop_
_entity_poly.entity_id
_entity_poly.type
_entity_poly.pdbx_seq_one_letter_code
_entity_poly.pdbx_strand_id
1 'polypeptide(L)'
;MDLKLKHIQDIFPTKELGNHRSLFECDFYDTHYRYYDEVDGEYLSAVNLSAENLILAYNMDYPNFYQKIGIIAATSRTRPNENIKTWKDITYEYLYYFSDSCSYLDSEGFKFYLPAAIYYVLVKPENNNSFIDHFLYRLEFRWDLDNHVFNNDQKRFIRLFINDYHKRDFFWIS
;
A
#
# COMPACT_ATOMS: atom_id res chain seq x y z
N MET A 1 -10.14 2.77 25.32
CA MET A 1 -11.35 2.30 24.62
C MET A 1 -10.91 1.08 23.85
N ASP A 2 -11.46 -0.12 24.11
CA ASP A 2 -11.07 -1.33 23.36
C ASP A 2 -11.43 -1.16 21.88
N LEU A 3 -10.44 -0.84 21.04
CA LEU A 3 -10.58 -0.89 19.59
C LEU A 3 -10.70 -2.36 19.18
N LYS A 4 -11.94 -2.83 19.01
CA LYS A 4 -12.22 -4.22 18.63
C LYS A 4 -12.30 -4.38 17.13
N LEU A 5 -11.96 -5.58 16.66
CA LEU A 5 -12.06 -5.98 15.26
C LEU A 5 -13.43 -5.69 14.62
N LYS A 6 -14.51 -5.90 15.39
CA LYS A 6 -15.86 -5.64 14.92
C LYS A 6 -16.06 -4.17 14.53
N HIS A 7 -15.41 -3.24 15.24
CA HIS A 7 -15.51 -1.81 14.95
C HIS A 7 -14.85 -1.42 13.63
N ILE A 8 -13.74 -2.06 13.21
CA ILE A 8 -13.09 -1.63 11.96
C ILE A 8 -13.94 -1.97 10.74
N GLN A 9 -14.57 -3.14 10.71
CA GLN A 9 -15.40 -3.55 9.57
C GLN A 9 -16.70 -2.72 9.46
N ASP A 10 -17.25 -2.32 10.61
CA ASP A 10 -18.43 -1.45 10.66
C ASP A 10 -18.10 -0.01 10.21
N ILE A 11 -16.93 0.50 10.58
CA ILE A 11 -16.48 1.88 10.26
C ILE A 11 -15.89 1.98 8.85
N PHE A 12 -15.17 0.96 8.41
CA PHE A 12 -14.56 0.83 7.10
C PHE A 12 -15.20 -0.34 6.34
N PRO A 13 -16.38 -0.12 5.72
CA PRO A 13 -17.01 -1.15 4.93
C PRO A 13 -16.10 -1.61 3.81
N THR A 14 -16.29 -2.86 3.38
CA THR A 14 -15.59 -3.40 2.22
C THR A 14 -15.87 -2.52 1.00
N LYS A 15 -14.82 -1.95 0.42
CA LYS A 15 -14.84 -1.13 -0.79
C LYS A 15 -13.94 -1.79 -1.82
N GLU A 16 -14.29 -1.66 -3.10
CA GLU A 16 -13.44 -2.12 -4.20
C GLU A 16 -12.31 -1.12 -4.50
N LEU A 17 -11.15 -1.64 -4.88
CA LEU A 17 -9.98 -0.83 -5.28
C LEU A 17 -10.26 -0.06 -6.57
N GLY A 18 -11.05 -0.65 -7.46
CA GLY A 18 -11.38 -0.07 -8.76
C GLY A 18 -10.13 0.27 -9.57
N ASN A 19 -10.09 1.50 -10.11
CA ASN A 19 -9.01 1.99 -10.95
C ASN A 19 -7.88 2.70 -10.18
N HIS A 20 -7.95 2.73 -8.84
CA HIS A 20 -6.87 3.29 -8.02
C HIS A 20 -5.66 2.36 -8.02
N ARG A 21 -4.44 2.92 -7.97
CA ARG A 21 -3.19 2.14 -7.96
C ARG A 21 -3.07 1.29 -6.71
N SER A 22 -2.39 0.15 -6.83
CA SER A 22 -2.00 -0.64 -5.67
C SER A 22 -0.67 -0.16 -5.07
N LEU A 23 -0.33 -0.62 -3.87
CA LEU A 23 0.95 -0.28 -3.25
C LEU A 23 2.13 -0.85 -4.05
N PHE A 24 2.05 -2.11 -4.46
CA PHE A 24 3.07 -2.72 -5.31
C PHE A 24 3.14 -2.02 -6.68
N GLU A 25 2.01 -1.66 -7.29
CA GLU A 25 2.03 -0.88 -8.53
C GLU A 25 2.73 0.46 -8.35
N CYS A 26 2.54 1.14 -7.22
CA CYS A 26 3.25 2.36 -6.90
C CYS A 26 4.75 2.14 -6.69
N ASP A 27 5.15 1.16 -5.87
CA ASP A 27 6.56 0.81 -5.62
C ASP A 27 7.27 0.41 -6.91
N PHE A 28 6.63 -0.53 -7.62
CA PHE A 28 7.09 -1.00 -8.90
C PHE A 28 7.18 0.18 -9.85
N TYR A 29 6.20 1.08 -9.88
CA TYR A 29 6.23 2.22 -10.80
C TYR A 29 7.36 3.20 -10.52
N ASP A 30 7.52 3.60 -9.26
CA ASP A 30 8.50 4.59 -8.85
C ASP A 30 9.94 4.06 -9.00
N THR A 31 10.17 2.82 -8.57
CA THR A 31 11.51 2.24 -8.50
C THR A 31 11.92 1.53 -9.79
N HIS A 32 10.97 1.05 -10.61
CA HIS A 32 11.27 0.13 -11.71
C HIS A 32 10.53 0.41 -13.02
N TYR A 33 9.21 0.60 -13.01
CA TYR A 33 8.41 0.78 -14.22
C TYR A 33 8.77 2.07 -14.94
N ARG A 34 9.03 3.16 -14.22
CA ARG A 34 9.52 4.39 -14.85
C ARG A 34 10.86 4.16 -15.58
N TYR A 35 11.75 3.35 -15.00
CA TYR A 35 12.93 2.88 -15.72
C TYR A 35 12.54 1.97 -16.90
N TYR A 36 11.51 1.13 -16.78
CA TYR A 36 11.04 0.27 -17.86
C TYR A 36 10.33 0.99 -19.01
N ASP A 37 9.78 2.19 -18.78
CA ASP A 37 9.34 3.08 -19.86
C ASP A 37 10.53 3.61 -20.68
N GLU A 38 11.70 3.75 -20.04
CA GLU A 38 12.97 4.08 -20.70
C GLU A 38 13.70 2.82 -21.25
N VAL A 39 13.47 1.64 -20.66
CA VAL A 39 13.95 0.33 -21.13
C VAL A 39 12.93 -0.27 -22.11
N ASP A 40 12.89 0.34 -23.29
CA ASP A 40 12.06 -0.13 -24.38
C ASP A 40 12.64 -1.36 -25.11
N GLY A 41 11.96 -1.80 -26.16
CA GLY A 41 12.42 -2.94 -26.96
C GLY A 41 13.80 -2.71 -27.61
N GLU A 42 14.16 -1.46 -27.90
CA GLU A 42 15.46 -1.10 -28.47
C GLU A 42 16.56 -1.23 -27.40
N TYR A 43 16.32 -0.72 -26.20
CA TYR A 43 17.24 -0.87 -25.07
C TYR A 43 17.47 -2.35 -24.74
N LEU A 44 16.40 -3.13 -24.55
CA LEU A 44 16.48 -4.56 -24.23
C LEU A 44 17.26 -5.33 -25.31
N SER A 45 17.05 -4.97 -26.58
CA SER A 45 17.81 -5.53 -27.70
C SER A 45 19.29 -5.11 -27.65
N ALA A 46 19.59 -3.86 -27.31
CA ALA A 46 20.94 -3.33 -27.22
C ALA A 46 21.74 -3.97 -26.07
N VAL A 47 21.11 -4.26 -24.94
CA VAL A 47 21.76 -4.96 -23.81
C VAL A 47 21.67 -6.48 -23.88
N ASN A 48 21.00 -7.02 -24.91
CA ASN A 48 20.79 -8.46 -25.11
C ASN A 48 20.19 -9.17 -23.88
N LEU A 49 19.20 -8.55 -23.23
CA LEU A 49 18.47 -9.09 -22.09
C LEU A 49 16.96 -9.01 -22.33
N SER A 50 16.21 -9.99 -21.81
CA SER A 50 14.75 -9.86 -21.68
C SER A 50 14.40 -8.99 -20.46
N ALA A 51 13.18 -8.43 -20.44
CA ALA A 51 12.67 -7.73 -19.26
C ALA A 51 12.69 -8.61 -17.99
N GLU A 52 12.39 -9.90 -18.14
CA GLU A 52 12.52 -10.91 -17.09
C GLU A 52 13.95 -11.01 -16.56
N ASN A 53 14.94 -11.21 -17.45
CA ASN A 53 16.34 -11.34 -17.04
C ASN A 53 16.87 -10.05 -16.41
N LEU A 54 16.38 -8.89 -16.87
CA LEU A 54 16.72 -7.61 -16.28
C LEU A 54 16.16 -7.48 -14.85
N ILE A 55 14.89 -7.82 -14.62
CA ILE A 55 14.30 -7.85 -13.27
C ILE A 55 15.05 -8.83 -12.35
N LEU A 56 15.33 -10.04 -12.84
CA LEU A 56 16.07 -11.05 -12.09
C LEU A 56 17.49 -10.58 -11.77
N ALA A 57 18.13 -9.80 -12.63
CA ALA A 57 19.45 -9.24 -12.38
C ALA A 57 19.47 -8.20 -11.25
N TYR A 58 18.37 -7.48 -11.02
CA TYR A 58 18.25 -6.55 -9.88
C TYR A 58 18.13 -7.27 -8.53
N ASN A 59 17.78 -8.57 -8.51
CA ASN A 59 17.70 -9.41 -7.31
C ASN A 59 16.99 -8.72 -6.13
N MET A 60 15.75 -8.28 -6.34
CA MET A 60 15.01 -7.40 -5.41
C MET A 60 14.62 -8.03 -4.06
N ASP A 61 15.05 -9.27 -3.78
CA ASP A 61 14.76 -10.03 -2.55
C ASP A 61 13.26 -10.13 -2.19
N TYR A 62 12.37 -9.84 -3.14
CA TYR A 62 10.93 -10.00 -2.97
C TYR A 62 10.55 -11.48 -2.96
N PRO A 63 9.49 -11.88 -2.24
CA PRO A 63 8.91 -13.21 -2.37
C PRO A 63 8.63 -13.58 -3.82
N ASN A 64 8.84 -14.85 -4.18
CA ASN A 64 8.64 -15.38 -5.54
C ASN A 64 7.32 -14.98 -6.20
N PHE A 65 6.26 -14.83 -5.41
CA PHE A 65 4.97 -14.35 -5.90
C PHE A 65 5.06 -12.93 -6.48
N TYR A 66 5.62 -11.98 -5.74
CA TYR A 66 5.74 -10.58 -6.18
C TYR A 66 6.76 -10.41 -7.30
N GLN A 67 7.84 -11.22 -7.32
CA GLN A 67 8.75 -11.27 -8.46
C GLN A 67 8.02 -11.67 -9.75
N LYS A 68 7.19 -12.73 -9.70
CA LYS A 68 6.40 -13.16 -10.86
C LYS A 68 5.43 -12.09 -11.34
N ILE A 69 4.76 -11.40 -10.41
CA ILE A 69 3.84 -10.32 -10.77
C ILE A 69 4.61 -9.15 -11.39
N GLY A 70 5.78 -8.76 -10.85
CA GLY A 70 6.63 -7.72 -11.42
C GLY A 70 7.11 -8.07 -12.84
N ILE A 71 7.51 -9.31 -13.08
CA ILE A 71 7.88 -9.80 -14.43
C ILE A 71 6.69 -9.70 -15.39
N ILE A 72 5.50 -10.15 -14.97
CA ILE A 72 4.29 -10.03 -15.79
C ILE A 72 4.02 -8.55 -16.11
N ALA A 73 4.04 -7.67 -15.10
CA ALA A 73 3.75 -6.25 -15.27
C ALA A 73 4.74 -5.55 -16.23
N ALA A 74 6.05 -5.83 -16.09
CA ALA A 74 7.05 -5.29 -17.03
C ALA A 74 6.88 -5.85 -18.44
N THR A 75 6.59 -7.14 -18.58
CA THR A 75 6.45 -7.79 -19.90
C THR A 75 5.18 -7.34 -20.62
N SER A 76 4.05 -7.27 -19.92
CA SER A 76 2.77 -6.87 -20.50
C SER A 76 2.59 -5.36 -20.61
N ARG A 77 3.41 -4.58 -19.90
CA ARG A 77 3.21 -3.14 -19.69
C ARG A 77 1.82 -2.82 -19.15
N THR A 78 1.28 -3.68 -18.30
CA THR A 78 -0.02 -3.47 -17.66
C THR A 78 0.11 -3.49 -16.15
N ARG A 79 -0.97 -3.02 -15.50
CA ARG A 79 -1.14 -3.12 -14.05
C ARG A 79 -0.81 -4.54 -13.53
N PRO A 80 -0.02 -4.65 -12.44
CA PRO A 80 0.17 -5.90 -11.70
C PRO A 80 -1.16 -6.60 -11.38
N ASN A 81 -1.27 -7.90 -11.66
CA ASN A 81 -2.43 -8.68 -11.23
C ASN A 81 -2.21 -9.25 -9.83
N GLU A 82 -2.47 -8.45 -8.81
CA GLU A 82 -2.34 -8.85 -7.40
C GLU A 82 -3.61 -9.53 -6.85
N ASN A 83 -4.69 -9.60 -7.65
CA ASN A 83 -6.01 -10.05 -7.23
C ASN A 83 -6.60 -9.32 -6.01
N ILE A 84 -6.08 -8.12 -5.68
CA ILE A 84 -6.61 -7.27 -4.61
C ILE A 84 -7.85 -6.57 -5.15
N LYS A 85 -9.03 -7.03 -4.71
CA LYS A 85 -10.31 -6.39 -5.07
C LYS A 85 -10.77 -5.48 -3.98
N THR A 86 -10.62 -5.90 -2.73
CA THR A 86 -11.09 -5.24 -1.53
C THR A 86 -9.98 -5.12 -0.51
N TRP A 87 -10.13 -4.20 0.45
CA TRP A 87 -9.10 -4.05 1.48
C TRP A 87 -8.90 -5.30 2.33
N LYS A 88 -9.88 -6.23 2.36
CA LYS A 88 -9.77 -7.52 3.04
C LYS A 88 -8.89 -8.53 2.30
N ASP A 89 -8.62 -8.30 1.02
CA ASP A 89 -7.72 -9.16 0.22
C ASP A 89 -6.24 -8.79 0.45
N ILE A 90 -5.97 -7.65 1.11
CA ILE A 90 -4.63 -7.22 1.47
C ILE A 90 -4.10 -8.14 2.57
N THR A 91 -2.91 -8.71 2.36
CA THR A 91 -2.23 -9.54 3.36
C THR A 91 -1.30 -8.73 4.24
N TYR A 92 -0.88 -9.32 5.37
CA TYR A 92 0.15 -8.74 6.23
C TYR A 92 1.47 -8.59 5.44
N GLU A 93 1.86 -9.63 4.71
CA GLU A 93 3.08 -9.65 3.91
C GLU A 93 3.06 -8.56 2.85
N TYR A 94 1.90 -8.31 2.24
CA TYR A 94 1.74 -7.23 1.27
C TYR A 94 2.07 -5.86 1.87
N LEU A 95 1.52 -5.56 3.04
CA LEU A 95 1.81 -4.30 3.74
C LEU A 95 3.27 -4.23 4.20
N TYR A 96 3.82 -5.34 4.69
CA TYR A 96 5.21 -5.42 5.12
C TYR A 96 6.18 -5.06 4.00
N TYR A 97 5.93 -5.49 2.77
CA TYR A 97 6.81 -5.22 1.63
C TYR A 97 6.56 -3.88 0.92
N PHE A 98 5.34 -3.35 0.89
CA PHE A 98 5.00 -2.22 0.00
C PHE A 98 4.38 -1.00 0.69
N SER A 99 4.35 -0.96 2.02
CA SER A 99 3.72 0.14 2.76
C SER A 99 4.38 1.51 2.57
N ASP A 100 5.67 1.54 2.26
CA ASP A 100 6.43 2.75 1.93
C ASP A 100 5.82 3.52 0.73
N SER A 101 5.29 2.77 -0.23
CA SER A 101 4.63 3.28 -1.43
C SER A 101 3.24 3.84 -1.18
N CYS A 102 2.74 3.80 0.06
CA CYS A 102 1.48 4.44 0.40
C CYS A 102 1.53 5.96 0.19
N SER A 103 2.72 6.57 0.18
CA SER A 103 2.93 8.00 -0.11
C SER A 103 2.49 8.42 -1.51
N TYR A 104 2.52 7.48 -2.47
CA TYR A 104 2.19 7.69 -3.89
C TYR A 104 0.71 7.47 -4.23
N LEU A 105 -0.08 6.92 -3.31
CA LEU A 105 -1.52 6.73 -3.56
C LEU A 105 -2.26 8.07 -3.66
N ASP A 106 -3.34 8.11 -4.44
CA ASP A 106 -4.33 9.18 -4.29
C ASP A 106 -5.11 9.03 -2.96
N SER A 107 -5.94 10.01 -2.61
CA SER A 107 -6.65 9.99 -1.33
C SER A 107 -7.61 8.80 -1.21
N GLU A 108 -8.26 8.38 -2.30
CA GLU A 108 -9.18 7.24 -2.30
C GLU A 108 -8.46 5.89 -2.21
N GLY A 109 -7.32 5.72 -2.87
CA GLY A 109 -6.42 4.59 -2.69
C GLY A 109 -5.90 4.53 -1.25
N PHE A 110 -5.51 5.66 -0.68
CA PHE A 110 -5.09 5.70 0.72
C PHE A 110 -6.20 5.25 1.67
N LYS A 111 -7.43 5.76 1.49
CA LYS A 111 -8.61 5.32 2.24
C LYS A 111 -8.90 3.83 2.08
N PHE A 112 -8.56 3.24 0.92
CA PHE A 112 -8.70 1.81 0.69
C PHE A 112 -7.67 0.99 1.49
N TYR A 113 -6.40 1.38 1.51
CA TYR A 113 -5.32 0.61 2.16
C TYR A 113 -5.24 0.81 3.67
N LEU A 114 -5.56 2.01 4.17
CA LEU A 114 -5.50 2.33 5.60
C LEU A 114 -6.23 1.34 6.53
N PRO A 115 -7.50 0.93 6.26
CA PRO A 115 -8.17 -0.03 7.13
C PRO A 115 -7.49 -1.40 7.18
N ALA A 116 -6.85 -1.86 6.11
CA ALA A 116 -6.08 -3.10 6.15
C ALA A 116 -4.85 -2.99 7.06
N ALA A 117 -4.15 -1.86 7.00
CA ALA A 117 -3.00 -1.60 7.86
C ALA A 117 -3.41 -1.56 9.34
N ILE A 118 -4.48 -0.83 9.68
CA ILE A 118 -5.00 -0.78 11.05
C ILE A 118 -5.51 -2.16 11.49
N TYR A 119 -6.17 -2.91 10.61
CA TYR A 119 -6.66 -4.26 10.91
C TYR A 119 -5.52 -5.16 11.39
N TYR A 120 -4.40 -5.23 10.65
CA TYR A 120 -3.30 -6.11 11.02
C TYR A 120 -2.60 -5.72 12.31
N VAL A 121 -2.46 -4.42 12.60
CA VAL A 121 -1.99 -3.94 13.91
C VAL A 121 -2.87 -4.47 15.05
N LEU A 122 -4.20 -4.46 14.86
CA LEU A 122 -5.14 -4.90 15.88
C LEU A 122 -5.24 -6.42 16.03
N VAL A 123 -5.13 -7.20 14.95
CA VAL A 123 -5.28 -8.67 15.00
C VAL A 123 -3.99 -9.44 15.24
N LYS A 124 -2.85 -8.86 14.87
CA LYS A 124 -1.52 -9.46 14.99
C LYS A 124 -0.58 -8.49 15.68
N PRO A 125 -0.89 -8.03 16.91
CA PRO A 125 -0.04 -7.07 17.62
C PRO A 125 1.37 -7.62 17.91
N GLU A 126 1.55 -8.94 17.92
CA GLU A 126 2.83 -9.62 18.10
C GLU A 126 3.76 -9.57 16.87
N ASN A 127 3.22 -9.26 15.70
CA ASN A 127 4.01 -9.17 14.48
C ASN A 127 4.79 -7.84 14.40
N ASN A 128 5.77 -7.80 13.48
CA ASN A 128 6.42 -6.54 13.14
C ASN A 128 5.49 -5.63 12.31
N ASN A 129 4.79 -4.73 12.99
CA ASN A 129 3.87 -3.81 12.36
C ASN A 129 4.50 -2.48 11.91
N SER A 130 5.83 -2.42 11.70
CA SER A 130 6.51 -1.18 11.27
C SER A 130 5.95 -0.58 9.98
N PHE A 131 5.28 -1.38 9.14
CA PHE A 131 4.56 -0.91 7.96
C PHE A 131 3.56 0.20 8.27
N ILE A 132 2.98 0.25 9.48
CA ILE A 132 1.97 1.25 9.86
C ILE A 132 2.58 2.65 9.95
N ASP A 133 3.89 2.76 10.22
CA ASP A 133 4.56 4.05 10.39
C ASP A 133 4.49 4.88 9.10
N HIS A 134 4.51 4.25 7.93
CA HIS A 134 4.32 4.94 6.64
C HIS A 134 2.90 5.53 6.50
N PHE A 135 1.88 4.81 6.95
CA PHE A 135 0.50 5.30 6.95
C PHE A 135 0.30 6.45 7.95
N LEU A 136 0.91 6.33 9.13
CA LEU A 136 0.86 7.35 10.18
C LEU A 136 1.59 8.62 9.75
N TYR A 137 2.77 8.48 9.15
CA TYR A 137 3.50 9.57 8.54
C TYR A 137 2.64 10.27 7.48
N ARG A 138 2.01 9.54 6.57
CA ARG A 138 1.11 10.15 5.59
C ARG A 138 -0.06 10.89 6.25
N LEU A 139 -0.67 10.31 7.28
CA LEU A 139 -1.75 10.97 8.03
C LEU A 139 -1.29 12.26 8.68
N GLU A 140 -0.09 12.30 9.27
CA GLU A 140 0.48 13.51 9.86
C GLU A 140 0.70 14.61 8.82
N PHE A 141 1.34 14.28 7.70
CA PHE A 141 1.78 15.30 6.73
C PHE A 141 0.73 15.67 5.66
N ARG A 142 -0.25 14.81 5.41
CA ARG A 142 -1.25 15.00 4.34
C ARG A 142 -2.68 15.03 4.85
N TRP A 143 -2.93 15.12 6.16
CA TRP A 143 -4.29 15.14 6.71
C TRP A 143 -5.20 16.16 6.02
N ASP A 144 -4.74 17.40 5.84
CA ASP A 144 -5.56 18.46 5.25
C ASP A 144 -5.97 18.16 3.82
N LEU A 145 -5.15 17.40 3.09
CA LEU A 145 -5.43 16.95 1.74
C LEU A 145 -6.31 15.69 1.72
N ASP A 146 -6.02 14.70 2.57
CA ASP A 146 -6.67 13.39 2.51
C ASP A 146 -7.96 13.31 3.32
N ASN A 147 -8.21 14.20 4.29
CA ASN A 147 -9.33 14.02 5.22
C ASN A 147 -10.71 14.06 4.52
N HIS A 148 -10.82 14.69 3.35
CA HIS A 148 -12.10 14.85 2.64
C HIS A 148 -12.71 13.51 2.20
N VAL A 149 -11.92 12.45 2.01
CA VAL A 149 -12.45 11.14 1.61
C VAL A 149 -13.02 10.37 2.80
N PHE A 150 -12.69 10.74 4.05
CA PHE A 150 -13.18 10.04 5.24
C PHE A 150 -14.47 10.68 5.78
N ASN A 151 -15.43 9.85 6.19
CA ASN A 151 -16.60 10.36 6.92
C ASN A 151 -16.26 10.63 8.40
N ASN A 152 -17.18 11.26 9.15
CA ASN A 152 -16.93 11.64 10.55
C ASN A 152 -16.61 10.45 11.45
N ASP A 153 -17.25 9.30 11.25
CA ASP A 153 -17.01 8.09 12.04
C ASP A 153 -15.63 7.50 11.76
N GLN A 154 -15.20 7.49 10.50
CA GLN A 154 -13.86 7.09 10.07
C GLN A 154 -12.80 8.03 10.63
N LYS A 155 -13.00 9.35 10.54
CA LYS A 155 -12.09 10.35 11.12
C LYS A 155 -11.94 10.16 12.62
N ARG A 156 -13.06 9.96 13.34
CA ARG A 156 -13.07 9.70 14.78
C ARG A 156 -12.33 8.41 15.12
N PHE A 157 -12.56 7.34 14.37
CA PHE A 157 -11.87 6.07 14.58
C PHE A 157 -10.36 6.19 14.36
N ILE A 158 -9.93 6.86 13.28
CA ILE A 158 -8.50 7.09 12.98
C ILE A 158 -7.83 7.83 14.14
N ARG A 159 -8.45 8.88 14.68
CA ARG A 159 -7.93 9.60 15.87
C ARG A 159 -7.74 8.68 17.06
N LEU A 160 -8.76 7.87 17.35
CA LEU A 160 -8.73 6.96 18.50
C LEU A 160 -7.66 5.89 18.32
N PHE A 161 -7.50 5.34 17.12
CA PHE A 161 -6.44 4.40 16.79
C PHE A 161 -5.06 5.02 16.98
N ILE A 162 -4.83 6.21 16.43
CA ILE A 162 -3.54 6.90 16.50
C ILE A 162 -3.15 7.21 17.96
N ASN A 163 -4.10 7.73 18.75
CA ASN A 163 -3.87 8.06 20.15
C ASN A 163 -3.55 6.80 20.99
N ASP A 164 -4.23 5.67 20.70
CA ASP A 164 -3.98 4.40 21.37
C ASP A 164 -2.62 3.80 20.97
N TYR A 165 -2.29 3.83 19.67
CA TYR A 165 -1.05 3.26 19.12
C TYR A 165 0.22 3.97 19.63
N HIS A 166 0.23 5.30 19.64
CA HIS A 166 1.40 6.07 20.09
C HIS A 166 1.41 6.44 21.58
N LYS A 167 0.32 6.17 22.31
CA LYS A 167 0.12 6.65 23.70
C LYS A 167 0.37 8.17 23.84
N ARG A 168 0.08 8.95 22.79
CA ARG A 168 0.25 10.41 22.74
C ARG A 168 -0.96 11.04 22.07
N ASP A 169 -1.37 12.20 22.57
CA ASP A 169 -2.43 13.01 21.96
C ASP A 169 -1.88 13.75 20.75
N PHE A 170 -2.47 13.49 19.57
CA PHE A 170 -2.15 14.23 18.35
C PHE A 170 -3.12 15.38 18.11
N PHE A 171 -2.58 16.60 18.13
CA PHE A 171 -3.36 17.84 18.05
C PHE A 171 -3.73 18.27 16.61
N TRP A 172 -3.18 17.64 15.58
CA TRP A 172 -3.39 18.05 14.18
C TRP A 172 -4.61 17.42 13.51
N ILE A 173 -5.19 16.37 14.09
CA ILE A 173 -6.41 15.76 13.55
C ILE A 173 -7.61 16.50 14.16
N SER A 174 -7.95 17.66 13.61
CA SER A 174 -9.13 18.47 13.98
C SER A 174 -10.34 18.17 13.11
#